data_AF-A0A2V8IHZ8-F1
#
_entry.id   AF-A0A2V8IHZ8-F1
#
_cell.length_a   1.000
_cell.length_b   1.000
_cell.length_c   1.000
_cell.angle_alpha   90.00
_cell.angle_beta   90.00
_cell.angle_gamma   90.00
#
_symmetry.space_group_name_H-M   'P 1'
#
loop_
_entity.id
_entity.type
_entity.pdbx_description
1 polymer ?
#
loop_
_entity_poly.entity_id
_entity_poly.type
_entity_poly.pdbx_seq_one_letter_code
_entity_poly.pdbx_strand_id
1 'polypeptide(L)'
;MYWNVYSPEEWKVRAAAVAAVDARRKDVERRTIDRVVVDDSAGEQAHALRGENATEGFFEGRKTREARGGWFSYELKIAGDAPVTLAATYRGSEGRRRVFDVLVDDQKIATESLEYHPTEELDKEYRVPDAITR
;
A
#
# COMPACT_ATOMS: atom_id res chain seq x y z
N MET A 1 0.04 15.76 27.12
CA MET A 1 -0.22 14.31 27.21
C MET A 1 -1.73 14.14 27.32
N TYR A 2 -2.34 13.41 26.39
CA TYR A 2 -3.79 13.16 26.39
C TYR A 2 -4.02 11.67 26.64
N TRP A 3 -4.96 11.35 27.52
CA TRP A 3 -5.37 9.98 27.83
C TRP A 3 -6.80 9.77 27.38
N ASN A 4 -7.04 8.72 26.60
CA ASN A 4 -8.39 8.28 26.28
C ASN A 4 -8.93 7.46 27.46
N VAL A 5 -10.02 7.92 28.06
CA VAL A 5 -10.71 7.22 29.15
C VAL A 5 -11.91 6.51 28.54
N TYR A 6 -12.00 5.19 28.74
CA TYR A 6 -13.09 4.37 28.23
C TYR A 6 -13.86 3.74 29.40
N SER A 7 -15.18 3.60 29.25
CA SER A 7 -15.94 2.71 30.12
C SER A 7 -15.53 1.25 29.91
N PRO A 8 -15.84 0.32 30.85
CA PRO A 8 -15.52 -1.10 30.68
C PRO A 8 -16.13 -1.74 29.42
N GLU A 9 -17.28 -1.25 28.96
CA GLU A 9 -17.96 -1.74 27.76
C GLU A 9 -17.30 -1.21 26.49
N GLU A 10 -16.99 0.08 26.43
CA GLU A 10 -16.23 0.70 25.34
C GLU A 10 -14.83 0.10 25.23
N TRP A 11 -14.19 -0.22 26.36
CA TRP A 11 -12.89 -0.88 26.38
C TRP A 11 -12.95 -2.26 25.74
N LYS A 12 -13.99 -3.06 25.99
CA LYS A 12 -14.13 -4.39 25.36
C LYS A 12 -14.25 -4.27 23.84
N VAL A 13 -15.06 -3.34 23.34
CA VAL A 13 -15.21 -3.09 21.90
C VAL A 13 -13.89 -2.61 21.29
N ARG A 14 -13.22 -1.65 21.95
CA ARG A 14 -11.95 -1.11 21.46
C ARG A 14 -10.83 -2.14 21.49
N ALA A 15 -10.73 -2.93 22.56
CA ALA A 15 -9.75 -4.00 22.69
C ALA A 15 -9.94 -5.07 21.61
N ALA A 16 -11.19 -5.47 21.33
CA ALA A 16 -11.50 -6.39 20.24
C ALA A 16 -11.12 -5.81 18.87
N ALA A 17 -11.41 -4.53 18.62
CA ALA A 17 -11.02 -3.85 17.37
C ALA A 17 -9.49 -3.77 17.21
N VAL A 18 -8.77 -3.40 18.28
CA VAL A 18 -7.30 -3.35 18.28
C VAL A 18 -6.70 -4.73 18.05
N ALA A 19 -7.23 -5.76 18.70
CA ALA A 19 -6.77 -7.14 18.51
C ALA A 19 -7.03 -7.63 17.07
N ALA A 20 -8.16 -7.29 16.47
CA ALA A 20 -8.47 -7.64 15.08
C ALA A 20 -7.52 -6.95 14.08
N VAL A 21 -7.22 -5.66 14.30
CA VAL A 21 -6.24 -4.92 13.48
C VAL A 21 -4.84 -5.52 13.62
N ASP A 22 -4.40 -5.82 14.85
CA ASP A 22 -3.09 -6.42 15.10
C ASP A 22 -2.97 -7.83 14.48
N ALA A 23 -4.02 -8.65 14.60
CA ALA A 23 -4.09 -9.96 13.97
C ALA A 23 -4.02 -9.88 12.44
N ARG A 24 -4.76 -8.95 11.83
CA ARG A 24 -4.69 -8.70 10.38
C ARG A 24 -3.30 -8.27 9.95
N ARG A 25 -2.67 -7.35 10.70
CA ARG A 25 -1.30 -6.88 10.42
C ARG A 25 -0.31 -8.04 10.44
N LYS A 26 -0.32 -8.84 11.51
CA LYS A 26 0.55 -10.02 11.66
C LYS A 26 0.35 -11.05 10.56
N ASP A 27 -0.89 -11.27 10.14
CA ASP A 27 -1.18 -12.21 9.07
C ASP A 27 -0.66 -11.72 7.71
N VAL A 28 -0.82 -10.43 7.40
CA VAL A 28 -0.24 -9.81 6.21
C VAL A 28 1.29 -9.88 6.27
N GLU A 29 1.91 -9.49 7.39
CA GLU A 29 3.36 -9.56 7.60
C GLU A 29 3.90 -10.98 7.40
N ARG A 30 3.21 -12.01 7.90
CA ARG A 30 3.59 -13.41 7.73
C ARG A 30 3.53 -13.89 6.28
N ARG A 31 2.58 -13.37 5.50
CA ARG A 31 2.40 -13.72 4.08
C ARG A 31 3.19 -12.81 3.13
N THR A 32 3.88 -11.81 3.66
CA THR A 32 4.65 -10.85 2.86
C THR A 32 5.95 -11.49 2.41
N ILE A 33 6.15 -11.60 1.09
CA ILE A 33 7.39 -12.11 0.49
C ILE A 33 8.45 -11.00 0.43
N ASP A 34 8.03 -9.82 -0.03
CA ASP A 34 8.88 -8.64 -0.15
C ASP A 34 8.07 -7.38 0.12
N ARG A 35 8.73 -6.30 0.56
CA ARG A 35 8.05 -5.06 0.95
C ARG A 35 8.92 -3.84 0.71
N VAL A 36 8.37 -2.90 -0.06
CA VAL A 36 8.92 -1.55 -0.19
C VAL A 36 8.23 -0.60 0.79
N VAL A 37 9.01 0.12 1.58
CA VAL A 37 8.52 1.22 2.42
C VAL A 37 8.91 2.52 1.75
N VAL A 38 7.93 3.25 1.21
CA VAL A 38 8.14 4.51 0.46
C VAL A 38 8.76 5.62 1.31
N ASP A 39 8.69 5.51 2.64
CA ASP A 39 9.32 6.44 3.57
C ASP A 39 10.84 6.24 3.72
N ASP A 40 11.34 5.08 3.32
CA ASP A 40 12.74 4.67 3.43
C ASP A 40 13.44 4.69 2.07
N SER A 41 14.15 5.78 1.78
CA SER A 41 14.82 5.98 0.49
C SER A 41 15.87 4.90 0.19
N ALA A 42 16.51 4.33 1.22
CA ALA A 42 17.46 3.23 1.05
C ALA A 42 16.74 1.95 0.60
N GLY A 43 15.60 1.62 1.21
CA GLY A 43 14.72 0.54 0.80
C GLY A 43 14.18 0.74 -0.61
N GLU A 44 13.70 1.92 -0.98
CA GLU A 44 13.27 2.22 -2.35
C GLU A 44 14.40 2.01 -3.37
N GLN A 45 15.62 2.45 -3.05
CA GLN A 45 16.77 2.27 -3.93
C GLN A 45 17.19 0.79 -4.02
N ALA A 46 17.11 0.03 -2.92
CA ALA A 46 17.37 -1.41 -2.92
C ALA A 46 16.37 -2.21 -3.77
N HIS A 47 15.17 -1.65 -4.02
CA HIS A 47 14.16 -2.20 -4.93
C HIS A 47 14.16 -1.48 -6.29
N ALA A 48 15.32 -0.93 -6.69
CA ALA A 48 15.54 -0.35 -8.01
C ALA A 48 14.46 0.66 -8.43
N LEU A 49 14.08 1.59 -7.55
CA LEU A 49 13.14 2.66 -7.86
C LEU A 49 13.50 3.35 -9.19
N ARG A 50 12.56 3.30 -10.14
CA ARG A 50 12.61 4.02 -11.41
C ARG A 50 11.34 4.82 -11.60
N GLY A 51 11.41 5.88 -12.40
CA GLY A 51 10.21 6.62 -12.74
C GLY A 51 10.48 7.83 -13.61
N GLU A 52 9.39 8.33 -14.18
CA GLU A 52 9.31 9.58 -14.92
C GLU A 52 8.34 10.50 -14.18
N ASN A 53 8.72 11.76 -13.93
CA ASN A 53 7.93 12.71 -13.14
C ASN A 53 7.49 12.17 -11.76
N ALA A 54 8.28 11.24 -11.20
CA ALA A 54 8.04 10.68 -9.87
C ALA A 54 8.58 11.64 -8.79
N THR A 55 7.69 12.10 -7.93
CA THR A 55 7.98 13.06 -6.85
C THR A 55 7.61 12.48 -5.50
N GLU A 56 8.35 12.89 -4.47
CA GLU A 56 8.00 12.64 -3.08
C GLU A 56 6.88 13.60 -2.64
N GLY A 57 5.93 13.07 -1.89
CA GLY A 57 4.89 13.84 -1.21
C GLY A 57 4.88 13.54 0.28
N PHE A 58 4.01 14.21 1.01
CA PHE A 58 3.82 13.97 2.45
C PHE A 58 2.34 13.88 2.77
N PHE A 59 1.94 12.86 3.53
CA PHE A 59 0.57 12.64 3.95
C PHE A 59 0.55 12.03 5.36
N GLU A 60 -0.18 12.67 6.27
CA GLU A 60 -0.38 12.21 7.66
C GLU A 60 0.89 11.72 8.40
N GLY A 61 2.00 12.43 8.21
CA GLY A 61 3.26 12.08 8.88
C GLY A 61 4.13 11.09 8.14
N ARG A 62 3.73 10.64 6.95
CA ARG A 62 4.45 9.65 6.12
C ARG A 62 4.82 10.26 4.77
N LYS A 63 5.99 9.93 4.26
CA LYS A 63 6.31 10.21 2.86
C LYS A 63 5.51 9.29 1.95
N THR A 64 5.19 9.84 0.79
CA THR A 64 4.44 9.15 -0.27
C THR A 64 5.15 9.36 -1.59
N ARG A 65 4.85 8.52 -2.58
CA ARG A 65 5.37 8.64 -3.94
C ARG A 65 4.18 8.91 -4.85
N GLU A 66 4.29 9.94 -5.68
CA GLU A 66 3.31 10.18 -6.75
C GLU A 66 4.02 10.54 -8.05
N ALA A 67 3.39 10.23 -9.18
CA ALA A 67 3.84 10.67 -10.49
C ALA A 67 2.65 11.29 -11.24
N ARG A 68 2.81 12.54 -11.71
CA ARG A 68 1.78 13.23 -12.51
C ARG A 68 2.27 13.35 -13.94
N GLY A 69 1.56 12.73 -14.88
CA GLY A 69 2.01 12.66 -16.28
C GLY A 69 3.29 11.86 -16.43
N GLY A 70 3.41 10.76 -15.68
CA GLY A 70 4.57 9.88 -15.66
C GLY A 70 4.26 8.62 -14.86
N TRP A 71 5.29 7.95 -14.36
CA TRP A 71 5.17 6.66 -13.69
C TRP A 71 6.28 6.47 -12.66
N PHE A 72 6.12 5.47 -11.80
CA PHE A 72 7.21 4.92 -11.00
C PHE A 72 7.05 3.41 -10.89
N SER A 73 8.15 2.70 -10.68
CA SER A 73 8.19 1.26 -10.53
C SER A 73 9.22 0.84 -9.48
N TYR A 74 9.03 -0.37 -8.94
CA TYR A 74 9.98 -1.07 -8.08
C TYR A 74 10.15 -2.49 -8.59
N GLU A 75 11.32 -3.06 -8.37
CA GLU A 75 11.61 -4.47 -8.58
C GLU A 75 11.35 -5.22 -7.25
N LEU A 76 10.36 -6.11 -7.24
CA LEU A 76 9.98 -6.91 -6.09
C LEU A 76 10.43 -8.35 -6.27
N LYS A 77 10.88 -8.98 -5.18
CA LYS A 77 11.17 -10.42 -5.17
C LYS A 77 9.87 -11.21 -5.05
N ILE A 78 9.75 -12.25 -5.87
CA ILE A 78 8.64 -13.21 -5.82
C ILE A 78 9.14 -14.60 -5.46
N ALA A 79 8.28 -15.40 -4.83
CA ALA A 79 8.50 -16.83 -4.66
C ALA A 79 7.81 -17.56 -5.83
N GLY A 80 8.60 -18.05 -6.79
CA GLY A 80 8.12 -18.49 -8.13
C GLY A 80 7.21 -19.72 -8.19
N ASP A 81 6.70 -20.24 -7.08
CA ASP A 81 5.88 -21.46 -7.06
C ASP A 81 4.47 -21.24 -6.50
N ALA A 82 4.13 -20.02 -6.06
CA ALA A 82 2.85 -19.73 -5.43
C ALA A 82 2.16 -18.50 -6.05
N PRO A 83 0.82 -18.48 -6.11
CA PRO A 83 0.08 -17.30 -6.53
C PRO A 83 0.36 -16.13 -5.59
N VAL A 84 0.77 -15.00 -6.17
CA VAL A 84 1.12 -13.79 -5.43
C VAL A 84 0.04 -12.72 -5.58
N THR A 85 -0.10 -11.91 -4.52
CA THR A 85 -0.99 -10.75 -4.48
C THR A 85 -0.13 -9.52 -4.24
N LEU A 86 -0.27 -8.51 -5.09
CA LEU A 86 0.30 -7.20 -4.85
C LEU A 86 -0.63 -6.43 -3.91
N ALA A 87 -0.14 -6.05 -2.74
CA ALA A 87 -0.84 -5.15 -1.83
C ALA A 87 -0.21 -3.75 -1.90
N ALA A 88 -1.03 -2.72 -2.04
CA ALA A 88 -0.59 -1.34 -2.07
C ALA A 88 -1.50 -0.46 -1.23
N THR A 89 -0.90 0.44 -0.46
CA THR A 89 -1.60 1.45 0.33
C THR A 89 -1.52 2.78 -0.40
N TYR A 90 -2.68 3.37 -0.70
CA TYR A 90 -2.77 4.65 -1.38
C TYR A 90 -3.33 5.72 -0.46
N ARG A 91 -2.84 6.95 -0.62
CA ARG A 91 -3.56 8.13 -0.13
C ARG A 91 -4.88 8.26 -0.88
N GLY A 92 -6.00 8.37 -0.17
CA GLY A 92 -7.29 8.64 -0.79
C GLY A 92 -7.33 9.98 -1.55
N SER A 93 -8.25 10.09 -2.50
CA SER A 93 -8.26 11.24 -3.40
C SER A 93 -8.75 12.51 -2.69
N GLU A 94 -7.98 13.60 -2.79
CA GLU A 94 -8.40 14.94 -2.35
C GLU A 94 -8.72 15.79 -3.58
N GLY A 95 -10.00 15.82 -3.96
CA GLY A 95 -10.49 16.59 -5.11
C GLY A 95 -10.58 15.75 -6.39
N ARG A 96 -9.73 16.01 -7.39
CA ARG A 96 -9.82 15.35 -8.71
C ARG A 96 -9.50 13.87 -8.61
N ARG A 97 -10.39 13.04 -9.16
CA ARG A 97 -10.27 11.58 -9.19
C ARG A 97 -8.93 11.17 -9.83
N ARG A 98 -8.10 10.46 -9.06
CA ARG A 98 -6.84 9.90 -9.53
C ARG A 98 -7.12 8.54 -10.17
N VAL A 99 -6.72 8.38 -11.42
CA VAL A 99 -6.87 7.13 -12.17
C VAL A 99 -5.51 6.76 -12.73
N PHE A 100 -5.11 5.51 -12.54
CA PHE A 100 -3.83 4.99 -13.00
C PHE A 100 -3.92 3.49 -13.26
N ASP A 101 -3.04 3.00 -14.12
CA ASP A 101 -2.89 1.58 -14.36
C ASP A 101 -1.85 0.99 -13.40
N VAL A 102 -2.09 -0.24 -12.94
CA VAL A 102 -1.16 -1.04 -12.17
C VAL A 102 -0.61 -2.12 -13.09
N LEU A 103 0.71 -2.11 -13.26
CA LEU A 103 1.43 -3.04 -14.13
C LEU A 103 2.35 -3.94 -13.29
N VAL A 104 2.49 -5.19 -13.73
CA VAL A 104 3.50 -6.15 -13.26
C VAL A 104 4.18 -6.71 -14.49
N ASP A 105 5.51 -6.64 -14.56
CA ASP A 105 6.32 -7.03 -15.73
C ASP A 105 5.76 -6.46 -17.06
N ASP A 106 5.50 -5.15 -17.07
CA ASP A 106 4.91 -4.39 -18.19
C ASP A 106 3.50 -4.84 -18.63
N GLN A 107 2.87 -5.79 -17.93
CA GLN A 107 1.50 -6.21 -18.17
C GLN A 107 0.54 -5.52 -17.21
N LYS A 108 -0.50 -4.91 -17.77
CA LYS A 108 -1.55 -4.29 -16.96
C LYS A 108 -2.39 -5.36 -16.25
N ILE A 109 -2.41 -5.31 -14.92
CA ILE A 109 -3.22 -6.20 -14.08
C ILE A 109 -4.48 -5.52 -13.54
N ALA A 110 -4.48 -4.19 -13.42
CA ALA A 110 -5.64 -3.42 -12.96
C ALA A 110 -5.60 -1.98 -13.47
N THR A 111 -6.75 -1.33 -13.52
CA THR A 111 -6.88 0.12 -13.62
C THR A 111 -7.55 0.59 -12.33
N GLU A 112 -6.82 1.31 -11.48
CA GLU A 112 -7.33 1.77 -10.19
C GLU A 112 -7.88 3.19 -10.32
N SER A 113 -8.95 3.44 -9.57
CA SER A 113 -9.59 4.74 -9.52
C SER A 113 -9.88 5.10 -8.08
N LEU A 114 -9.02 5.96 -7.51
CA LEU A 114 -9.09 6.29 -6.09
C LEU A 114 -10.33 7.13 -5.78
N GLU A 115 -11.12 6.64 -4.83
CA GLU A 115 -12.31 7.30 -4.31
C GLU A 115 -11.93 8.51 -3.45
N TYR A 116 -12.90 9.42 -3.23
CA TYR A 116 -12.68 10.62 -2.43
C TYR A 116 -12.59 10.24 -0.94
N HIS A 117 -11.37 10.17 -0.43
CA HIS A 117 -11.04 9.87 0.96
C HIS A 117 -9.88 10.77 1.41
N PRO A 118 -10.15 12.04 1.76
CA PRO A 118 -9.10 13.04 1.98
C PRO A 118 -8.25 12.78 3.24
N THR A 119 -8.74 11.96 4.16
CA THR A 119 -8.14 11.71 5.49
C THR A 119 -7.87 10.24 5.75
N GLU A 120 -7.95 9.38 4.73
CA GLU A 120 -7.80 7.94 4.92
C GLU A 120 -6.82 7.35 3.91
N GLU A 121 -6.06 6.36 4.37
CA GLU A 121 -5.28 5.47 3.53
C GLU A 121 -6.18 4.31 3.05
N LEU A 122 -6.05 3.94 1.79
CA LEU A 122 -6.82 2.87 1.15
C LEU A 122 -5.88 1.73 0.81
N ASP A 123 -6.04 0.60 1.48
CA ASP A 123 -5.35 -0.65 1.13
C ASP A 123 -6.08 -1.33 -0.04
N LYS A 124 -5.33 -1.68 -1.08
CA LYS A 124 -5.82 -2.40 -2.25
C LYS A 124 -4.97 -3.63 -2.50
N GLU A 125 -5.64 -4.72 -2.85
CA GLU A 125 -5.03 -6.00 -3.15
C GLU A 125 -5.33 -6.37 -4.60
N TYR A 126 -4.28 -6.63 -5.38
CA TYR A 126 -4.36 -7.03 -6.78
C TYR A 126 -3.81 -8.44 -6.93
N ARG A 127 -4.65 -9.39 -7.35
CA ARG A 127 -4.18 -10.75 -7.67
C ARG A 127 -3.35 -10.68 -8.95
N VAL A 128 -2.10 -11.11 -8.87
CA VAL A 128 -1.24 -11.18 -10.05
C VAL A 128 -1.58 -12.47 -10.81
N PRO A 129 -1.82 -12.40 -12.13
CA PRO A 129 -1.98 -13.58 -12.96
C PRO A 129 -0.75 -14.50 -12.89
N ASP A 130 -0.99 -15.80 -12.72
CA ASP A 130 0.06 -16.83 -12.65
C ASP A 130 0.96 -16.84 -13.90
N ALA A 131 0.40 -16.47 -15.06
CA ALA A 131 1.13 -16.33 -16.33
C ALA A 131 2.23 -15.26 -16.33
N ILE A 132 2.24 -14.35 -15.36
CA ILE A 132 3.25 -13.28 -15.23
C ILE A 132 4.36 -13.69 -14.25
N THR A 133 4.05 -14.63 -13.35
CA THR A 133 4.91 -14.96 -12.20
C THR A 133 5.61 -16.32 -12.34
N ARG A 134 5.44 -16.98 -13.48
CA ARG A 134 6.05 -18.28 -13.85
C ARG A 134 7.03 -18.17 -15.02
#